data_AF-A0A1R3R7L1-F1
#
_entry.id   AF-A0A1R3R7L1-F1
#
_cell.length_a   1.000
_cell.length_b   1.000
_cell.length_c   1.000
_cell.angle_alpha   90.00
_cell.angle_beta   90.00
_cell.angle_gamma   90.00
#
_symmetry.space_group_name_H-M   'P 1'
#
loop_
_entity.id
_entity.type
_entity.pdbx_description
1 polymer ?
#
loop_
_entity_poly.entity_id
_entity_poly.type
_entity_poly.pdbx_seq_one_letter_code
_entity_poly.pdbx_strand_id
1 'polypeptide(L)'
;MAPIPRFEVIKSLQDQTLTIRGLHSAFANWPSKVNPHLDQLRQDVAYMLTSRFPHHPKLERLLDSDYGLFGAAWYPCVEYEQLRVATYLSLWLFMWDDELDSDVGSLAGDFDMAQEYRAETLAFVRNRLGLDNSKILNVSSNEVINSFDFIGDALRESCSKEQRQTFLEEVQFFMETSEIEQRLRLGENLVMVDEYSRYRLGTGAVRVVLAISQCDLYETSLHS
;
A
#
# COMPACT_ATOMS: atom_id res chain seq x y z
N MET A 1 20.20 23.03 -14.61
CA MET A 1 21.25 22.50 -13.72
C MET A 1 21.75 21.20 -14.32
N ALA A 2 23.05 20.91 -14.24
CA ALA A 2 23.57 19.60 -14.62
C ALA A 2 23.07 18.53 -13.62
N PRO A 3 22.81 17.28 -14.07
CA PRO A 3 22.40 16.20 -13.17
C PRO A 3 23.49 15.94 -12.13
N ILE A 4 23.11 15.87 -10.85
CA ILE A 4 24.02 15.55 -9.74
C ILE A 4 23.96 14.03 -9.54
N PRO A 5 25.11 13.32 -9.54
CA PRO A 5 25.14 11.89 -9.28
C PRO A 5 24.62 11.57 -7.87
N ARG A 6 23.76 10.55 -7.76
CA ARG A 6 23.17 10.16 -6.47
C ARG A 6 24.22 9.80 -5.41
N PHE A 7 25.28 9.12 -5.82
CA PHE A 7 26.34 8.68 -4.92
C PHE A 7 27.07 9.86 -4.24
N GLU A 8 27.23 11.00 -4.93
CA GLU A 8 27.92 12.16 -4.37
C GLU A 8 27.10 12.80 -3.26
N VAL A 9 25.79 12.93 -3.46
CA VAL A 9 24.88 13.47 -2.45
C VAL A 9 24.77 12.55 -1.26
N ILE A 10 24.60 11.23 -1.46
CA ILE A 10 24.58 10.25 -0.37
C ILE A 10 25.87 10.39 0.46
N LYS A 11 27.04 10.42 -0.20
CA LYS A 11 28.32 10.58 0.47
C LYS A 11 28.43 11.91 1.25
N SER A 12 27.87 12.99 0.73
CA SER A 12 27.87 14.28 1.43
C SER A 12 26.96 14.30 2.67
N LEU A 13 25.91 13.48 2.68
CA LEU A 13 24.93 13.40 3.76
C LEU A 13 25.29 12.33 4.80
N GLN A 14 26.17 11.39 4.45
CA GLN A 14 26.71 10.41 5.40
C GLN A 14 27.31 11.12 6.62
N ASP A 15 26.97 10.60 7.81
CA ASP A 15 27.38 11.12 9.12
C ASP A 15 26.92 12.55 9.46
N GLN A 16 26.01 13.13 8.66
CA GLN A 16 25.37 14.42 8.99
C GLN A 16 24.18 14.22 9.92
N THR A 17 24.10 15.04 10.97
CA THR A 17 22.90 15.10 11.84
C THR A 17 21.97 16.21 11.35
N LEU A 18 20.81 15.83 10.83
CA LEU A 18 19.75 16.75 10.43
C LEU A 18 18.72 16.88 11.56
N THR A 19 18.46 18.10 12.04
CA THR A 19 17.41 18.36 13.03
C THR A 19 16.19 18.97 12.36
N ILE A 20 15.11 18.20 12.23
CA ILE A 20 13.81 18.69 11.77
C ILE A 20 13.05 19.24 12.97
N ARG A 21 12.89 20.56 13.04
CA ARG A 21 12.18 21.24 14.14
C ARG A 21 10.73 21.52 13.74
N GLY A 22 9.83 21.54 14.73
CA GLY A 22 8.47 22.03 14.56
C GLY A 22 7.47 21.03 13.97
N LEU A 23 7.85 19.75 13.82
CA LEU A 23 6.93 18.72 13.31
C LEU A 23 5.72 18.55 14.24
N HIS A 24 5.96 18.39 15.56
CA HIS A 24 4.87 18.30 16.54
C HIS A 24 3.98 19.55 16.56
N SER A 25 4.57 20.75 16.47
CA SER A 25 3.78 21.99 16.42
C SER A 25 2.97 22.11 15.13
N ALA A 26 3.48 21.63 14.00
CA ALA A 26 2.77 21.66 12.72
C ALA A 26 1.50 20.79 12.75
N PHE A 27 1.49 19.71 13.54
CA PHE A 27 0.36 18.80 13.67
C PHE A 27 -0.39 18.91 15.02
N ALA A 28 -0.13 19.95 15.82
CA ALA A 28 -0.71 20.08 17.17
C ALA A 28 -2.24 20.11 17.18
N ASN A 29 -2.84 20.66 16.12
CA ASN A 29 -4.30 20.74 15.95
C ASN A 29 -4.83 19.67 14.99
N TRP A 30 -3.98 18.73 14.55
CA TRP A 30 -4.43 17.64 13.69
C TRP A 30 -5.30 16.68 14.51
N PRO A 31 -6.53 16.38 14.05
CA PRO A 31 -7.38 15.42 14.74
C PRO A 31 -6.67 14.08 14.91
N SER A 32 -6.65 13.56 16.14
CA SER A 32 -6.11 12.23 16.44
C SER A 32 -7.15 11.42 17.20
N LYS A 33 -7.37 10.21 16.72
CA LYS A 33 -8.24 9.22 17.35
C LYS A 33 -7.72 7.84 16.95
N VAL A 34 -7.98 6.85 17.79
CA VAL A 34 -7.71 5.45 17.51
C VAL A 34 -9.04 4.71 17.53
N ASN A 35 -9.26 3.82 16.57
CA ASN A 35 -10.45 3.00 16.51
C ASN A 35 -10.59 2.14 17.79
N PRO A 36 -11.78 2.04 18.42
CA PRO A 36 -11.98 1.25 19.64
C PRO A 36 -11.67 -0.25 19.47
N HIS A 37 -11.63 -0.77 18.25
CA HIS A 37 -11.37 -2.18 17.97
C HIS A 37 -9.88 -2.54 17.81
N LEU A 38 -8.95 -1.66 18.21
CA LEU A 38 -7.50 -1.86 18.04
C LEU A 38 -7.00 -3.23 18.52
N ASP A 39 -7.38 -3.66 19.72
CA ASP A 39 -6.84 -4.90 20.28
C ASP A 39 -7.34 -6.15 19.54
N GLN A 40 -8.57 -6.09 19.02
CA GLN A 40 -9.11 -7.14 18.15
C GLN A 40 -8.37 -7.14 16.80
N LEU A 41 -8.17 -5.96 16.22
CA LEU A 41 -7.46 -5.81 14.96
C LEU A 41 -6.01 -6.32 15.03
N ARG A 42 -5.28 -6.04 16.12
CA ARG A 42 -3.92 -6.55 16.32
C ARG A 42 -3.86 -8.08 16.32
N GLN A 43 -4.83 -8.73 16.95
CA GLN A 43 -4.92 -10.19 16.97
C GLN A 43 -5.19 -10.73 15.56
N ASP A 44 -6.14 -10.14 14.85
CA ASP A 44 -6.48 -10.54 13.48
C ASP A 44 -5.31 -10.34 12.51
N VAL A 45 -4.59 -9.21 12.59
CA VAL A 45 -3.36 -8.95 11.81
C VAL A 45 -2.28 -9.98 12.10
N ALA A 46 -1.99 -10.27 13.36
CA ALA A 46 -0.97 -11.24 13.74
C ALA A 46 -1.34 -12.66 13.26
N TYR A 47 -2.61 -13.03 13.39
CA TYR A 47 -3.12 -14.30 12.88
C TYR A 47 -3.02 -14.38 11.36
N MET A 48 -3.41 -13.32 10.64
CA MET A 48 -3.33 -13.27 9.18
C MET A 48 -1.88 -13.45 8.72
N LEU A 49 -0.94 -12.69 9.29
CA LEU A 49 0.48 -12.78 8.95
C LEU A 49 1.06 -14.17 9.21
N THR A 50 0.81 -14.74 10.39
CA THR A 50 1.36 -16.06 10.77
C THR A 50 0.72 -17.22 10.00
N SER A 51 -0.54 -17.10 9.58
CA SER A 51 -1.24 -18.15 8.84
C SER A 51 -0.98 -18.10 7.33
N ARG A 52 -0.95 -16.91 6.73
CA ARG A 52 -0.72 -16.72 5.28
C ARG A 52 0.75 -16.76 4.90
N PHE A 53 1.62 -16.29 5.78
CA PHE A 53 3.04 -16.08 5.50
C PHE A 53 3.95 -16.77 6.53
N PRO A 54 3.71 -18.06 6.90
CA PRO A 54 4.42 -18.73 7.99
C PRO A 54 5.94 -18.87 7.75
N HIS A 55 6.36 -18.77 6.48
CA HIS A 55 7.76 -18.93 6.07
C HIS A 55 8.33 -17.64 5.46
N HIS A 56 7.61 -16.52 5.56
CA HIS A 56 8.08 -15.27 4.98
C HIS A 56 9.28 -14.73 5.77
N PRO A 57 10.39 -14.37 5.10
CA PRO A 57 11.65 -14.03 5.76
C PRO A 57 11.57 -12.78 6.66
N LYS A 58 10.55 -11.93 6.47
CA LYS A 58 10.31 -10.72 7.26
C LYS A 58 9.19 -10.86 8.29
N LEU A 59 8.65 -12.06 8.53
CA LEU A 59 7.46 -12.24 9.38
C LEU A 59 7.63 -11.59 10.76
N GLU A 60 8.78 -11.77 11.42
CA GLU A 60 9.06 -11.14 12.71
C GLU A 60 9.00 -9.60 12.64
N ARG A 61 9.62 -9.00 11.62
CA ARG A 61 9.57 -7.54 11.41
C ARG A 61 8.16 -7.04 11.13
N LEU A 62 7.37 -7.81 10.36
CA LEU A 62 5.97 -7.48 10.07
C LEU A 62 5.12 -7.50 11.34
N LEU A 63 5.36 -8.48 12.23
CA LEU A 63 4.67 -8.56 13.53
C LEU A 63 5.06 -7.39 14.46
N ASP A 64 6.31 -6.96 14.43
CA ASP A 64 6.81 -5.84 15.26
C ASP A 64 6.34 -4.45 14.79
N SER A 65 5.83 -4.33 13.55
CA SER A 65 5.48 -3.04 12.93
C SER A 65 4.10 -2.48 13.33
N ASP A 66 3.37 -3.17 14.22
CA ASP A 66 2.04 -2.81 14.75
C ASP A 66 1.07 -2.22 13.71
N TYR A 67 0.82 -2.98 12.63
CA TYR A 67 -0.14 -2.58 11.59
C TYR A 67 -1.58 -2.43 12.12
N GLY A 68 -1.90 -3.05 13.25
CA GLY A 68 -3.16 -2.81 13.95
C GLY A 68 -3.29 -1.36 14.41
N LEU A 69 -2.27 -0.80 15.05
CA LEU A 69 -2.26 0.62 15.41
C LEU A 69 -2.28 1.53 14.19
N PHE A 70 -1.53 1.18 13.14
CA PHE A 70 -1.54 1.93 11.87
C PHE A 70 -2.98 2.04 11.32
N GLY A 71 -3.67 0.92 11.15
CA GLY A 71 -5.04 0.90 10.62
C GLY A 71 -6.02 1.62 11.53
N ALA A 72 -5.97 1.37 12.84
CA ALA A 72 -6.86 1.99 13.81
C ALA A 72 -6.70 3.51 13.91
N ALA A 73 -5.49 4.04 13.68
CA ALA A 73 -5.23 5.48 13.65
C ALA A 73 -5.69 6.14 12.35
N TRP A 74 -5.62 5.43 11.21
CA TRP A 74 -6.08 5.93 9.91
C TRP A 74 -7.60 5.86 9.73
N TYR A 75 -8.25 4.86 10.35
CA TYR A 75 -9.69 4.62 10.24
C TYR A 75 -10.40 4.62 11.61
N PRO A 76 -10.40 5.75 12.34
CA PRO A 76 -10.84 5.78 13.74
C PRO A 76 -12.36 5.76 13.96
N CYS A 77 -13.15 5.81 12.89
CA CYS A 77 -14.61 6.02 12.93
C CYS A 77 -15.40 5.04 12.05
N VAL A 78 -14.78 3.94 11.62
CA VAL A 78 -15.45 2.89 10.83
C VAL A 78 -15.75 1.67 11.70
N GLU A 79 -16.69 0.83 11.27
CA GLU A 79 -16.97 -0.44 11.94
C GLU A 79 -15.82 -1.43 11.72
N TYR A 80 -15.80 -2.47 12.55
CA TYR A 80 -14.69 -3.41 12.61
C TYR A 80 -14.33 -4.05 11.25
N GLU A 81 -15.32 -4.46 10.48
CA GLU A 81 -15.08 -5.13 9.20
C GLU A 81 -14.39 -4.21 8.19
N GLN A 82 -14.82 -2.95 8.09
CA GLN A 82 -14.17 -2.01 7.19
C GLN A 82 -12.77 -1.64 7.68
N LEU A 83 -12.60 -1.47 8.99
CA LEU A 83 -11.28 -1.27 9.60
C LEU A 83 -10.32 -2.41 9.22
N ARG A 84 -10.78 -3.66 9.31
CA ARG A 84 -9.97 -4.84 9.00
C ARG A 84 -9.59 -4.89 7.52
N VAL A 85 -10.55 -4.71 6.62
CA VAL A 85 -10.30 -4.67 5.16
C VAL A 85 -9.30 -3.56 4.80
N ALA A 86 -9.49 -2.36 5.36
CA ALA A 86 -8.61 -1.22 5.12
C ALA A 86 -7.18 -1.44 5.64
N THR A 87 -7.06 -2.06 6.82
CA THR A 87 -5.77 -2.41 7.41
C THR A 87 -5.05 -3.46 6.57
N TYR A 88 -5.78 -4.48 6.11
CA TYR A 88 -5.21 -5.54 5.28
C TYR A 88 -4.80 -5.02 3.91
N LEU A 89 -5.57 -4.10 3.31
CA LEU A 89 -5.16 -3.41 2.09
C LEU A 89 -3.86 -2.64 2.28
N SER A 90 -3.72 -1.91 3.38
CA SER A 90 -2.51 -1.14 3.66
C SER A 90 -1.30 -2.05 3.85
N LEU A 91 -1.47 -3.15 4.59
CA LEU A 91 -0.44 -4.18 4.76
C LEU A 91 -0.08 -4.84 3.43
N TRP A 92 -1.06 -5.16 2.59
CA TRP A 92 -0.85 -5.69 1.24
C TRP A 92 -0.04 -4.71 0.37
N LEU A 93 -0.37 -3.42 0.39
CA LEU A 93 0.38 -2.39 -0.33
C LEU A 93 1.84 -2.31 0.13
N PHE A 94 2.09 -2.37 1.45
CA PHE A 94 3.47 -2.41 1.97
C PHE A 94 4.22 -3.65 1.52
N MET A 95 3.63 -4.84 1.63
CA MET A 95 4.26 -6.09 1.23
C MET A 95 4.51 -6.15 -0.28
N TRP A 96 3.58 -5.61 -1.08
CA TRP A 96 3.71 -5.52 -2.53
C TRP A 96 4.83 -4.56 -2.95
N ASP A 97 4.91 -3.39 -2.33
CA ASP A 97 5.97 -2.40 -2.62
C ASP A 97 7.36 -2.92 -2.20
N ASP A 98 7.42 -3.66 -1.09
CA ASP A 98 8.63 -4.31 -0.57
C ASP A 98 9.28 -5.30 -1.56
N GLU A 99 8.51 -5.91 -2.48
CA GLU A 99 9.06 -6.79 -3.53
C GLU A 99 9.85 -6.00 -4.59
N LEU A 100 9.54 -4.71 -4.75
CA LEU A 100 10.13 -3.81 -5.73
C LEU A 100 11.21 -2.88 -5.14
N ASP A 101 11.40 -2.88 -3.81
CA ASP A 101 12.32 -1.95 -3.13
C ASP A 101 13.78 -2.44 -3.06
N SER A 102 14.75 -1.56 -3.32
CA SER A 102 16.17 -1.89 -3.53
C SER A 102 16.89 -2.51 -2.34
N ASP A 103 16.40 -2.27 -1.14
CA ASP A 103 17.05 -2.76 0.08
C ASP A 103 16.54 -4.14 0.49
N VAL A 104 15.43 -4.61 -0.09
CA VAL A 104 14.71 -5.77 0.44
C VAL A 104 13.91 -6.61 -0.56
N GLY A 105 13.73 -6.15 -1.79
CA GLY A 105 12.83 -6.72 -2.79
C GLY A 105 13.55 -7.64 -3.78
N SER A 106 12.97 -8.82 -4.01
CA SER A 106 13.51 -9.80 -4.95
C SER A 106 13.58 -9.27 -6.39
N LEU A 107 12.72 -8.29 -6.72
CA LEU A 107 12.55 -7.73 -8.05
C LEU A 107 13.17 -6.35 -8.22
N ALA A 108 13.79 -5.80 -7.17
CA ALA A 108 14.18 -4.40 -7.17
C ALA A 108 15.21 -4.04 -8.26
N GLY A 109 16.13 -4.97 -8.52
CA GLY A 109 17.14 -4.86 -9.59
C GLY A 109 16.71 -5.41 -10.95
N ASP A 110 15.58 -6.11 -11.03
CA ASP A 110 15.11 -6.80 -12.24
C ASP A 110 13.83 -6.13 -12.76
N PHE A 111 14.03 -5.18 -13.69
CA PHE A 111 12.92 -4.40 -14.22
C PHE A 111 11.91 -5.24 -15.01
N ASP A 112 12.38 -6.27 -15.73
CA ASP A 112 11.54 -7.11 -16.59
C ASP A 112 10.66 -8.02 -15.74
N MET A 113 11.23 -8.72 -14.75
CA MET A 113 10.43 -9.51 -13.80
C MET A 113 9.47 -8.63 -12.99
N ALA A 114 9.87 -7.40 -12.67
CA ALA A 114 8.99 -6.43 -12.02
C ALA A 114 7.81 -6.00 -12.91
N GLN A 115 7.95 -5.97 -14.25
CA GLN A 115 6.81 -5.75 -15.14
C GLN A 115 5.83 -6.92 -15.13
N GLU A 116 6.35 -8.16 -15.14
CA GLU A 116 5.53 -9.36 -15.05
C GLU A 116 4.74 -9.39 -13.74
N TYR A 117 5.39 -9.07 -12.61
CA TYR A 117 4.75 -8.94 -11.31
C TYR A 117 3.61 -7.91 -11.29
N ARG A 118 3.83 -6.71 -11.85
CA ARG A 118 2.77 -5.68 -11.98
C ARG A 118 1.61 -6.17 -12.84
N ALA A 119 1.91 -6.77 -14.00
CA ALA A 119 0.89 -7.26 -14.93
C ALA A 119 0.05 -8.39 -14.30
N GLU A 120 0.69 -9.35 -13.64
CA GLU A 120 0.04 -10.42 -12.90
C GLU A 120 -0.85 -9.85 -11.79
N THR A 121 -0.34 -8.87 -11.03
CA THR A 121 -1.11 -8.26 -9.94
C THR A 121 -2.36 -7.54 -10.48
N LEU A 122 -2.26 -6.75 -11.55
CA LEU A 122 -3.43 -6.08 -12.14
C LEU A 122 -4.46 -7.07 -12.66
N ALA A 123 -4.02 -8.16 -13.30
CA ALA A 123 -4.91 -9.20 -13.77
C ALA A 123 -5.63 -9.88 -12.60
N PHE A 124 -4.92 -10.18 -11.51
CA PHE A 124 -5.48 -10.79 -10.31
C PHE A 124 -6.48 -9.85 -9.61
N VAL A 125 -6.11 -8.60 -9.37
CA VAL A 125 -6.98 -7.59 -8.73
C VAL A 125 -8.25 -7.38 -9.56
N ARG A 126 -8.14 -7.20 -10.89
CA ARG A 126 -9.31 -7.05 -11.78
C ARG A 126 -10.25 -8.25 -11.70
N ASN A 127 -9.70 -9.45 -11.67
CA ASN A 127 -10.47 -10.69 -11.58
C ASN A 127 -11.18 -10.82 -10.21
N ARG A 128 -10.47 -10.56 -9.10
CA ARG A 128 -11.05 -10.58 -7.75
C ARG A 128 -12.13 -9.54 -7.53
N LEU A 129 -11.95 -8.36 -8.10
CA LEU A 129 -12.99 -7.32 -8.12
C LEU A 129 -14.17 -7.68 -9.02
N GLY A 130 -14.17 -8.79 -9.75
CA GLY A 130 -15.27 -9.17 -10.64
C GLY A 130 -15.51 -8.18 -11.79
N LEU A 131 -14.44 -7.55 -12.26
CA LEU A 131 -14.43 -6.63 -13.42
C LEU A 131 -13.91 -7.32 -14.69
N ASP A 132 -13.50 -8.59 -14.56
CA ASP A 132 -13.19 -9.51 -15.65
C ASP A 132 -14.47 -10.18 -16.19
N ASN A 133 -14.45 -10.57 -17.46
CA ASN A 133 -15.47 -11.41 -18.09
C ASN A 133 -15.38 -12.89 -17.68
N SER A 134 -14.22 -13.33 -17.16
CA SER A 134 -14.01 -14.67 -16.63
C SER A 134 -14.82 -14.90 -15.36
N LYS A 135 -15.44 -16.07 -15.28
CA LYS A 135 -16.08 -16.55 -14.04
C LYS A 135 -15.12 -17.35 -13.16
N ILE A 136 -13.93 -17.68 -13.67
CA ILE A 136 -12.93 -18.47 -12.95
C ILE A 136 -12.06 -17.48 -12.16
N LEU A 137 -11.94 -17.71 -10.85
CA LEU A 137 -11.04 -16.94 -10.00
C LEU A 137 -9.60 -17.33 -10.30
N ASN A 138 -8.77 -16.34 -10.57
CA ASN A 138 -7.34 -16.55 -10.78
C ASN A 138 -6.67 -16.95 -9.47
N VAL A 139 -5.65 -17.80 -9.56
CA VAL A 139 -4.76 -18.13 -8.46
C VAL A 139 -3.36 -17.73 -8.89
N SER A 140 -2.72 -16.85 -8.12
CA SER A 140 -1.32 -16.48 -8.33
C SER A 140 -0.43 -17.44 -7.52
N SER A 141 0.72 -17.81 -8.08
CA SER A 141 1.77 -18.51 -7.33
C SER A 141 2.53 -17.58 -6.39
N ASN A 142 2.39 -16.26 -6.54
CA ASN A 142 2.95 -15.27 -5.65
C ASN A 142 2.02 -15.06 -4.45
N GLU A 143 2.51 -15.35 -3.25
CA GLU A 143 1.72 -15.27 -2.00
C GLU A 143 1.22 -13.84 -1.71
N VAL A 144 2.02 -12.82 -2.03
CA VAL A 144 1.65 -11.41 -1.84
C VAL A 144 0.50 -11.03 -2.77
N ILE A 145 0.59 -11.37 -4.07
CA ILE A 145 -0.53 -11.14 -5.02
C ILE A 145 -1.78 -11.88 -4.54
N ASN A 146 -1.64 -13.16 -4.19
CA ASN A 146 -2.77 -14.00 -3.80
C ASN A 146 -3.45 -13.53 -2.50
N SER A 147 -2.71 -12.90 -1.58
CA SER A 147 -3.27 -12.36 -0.32
C SER A 147 -4.24 -11.19 -0.50
N PHE A 148 -4.34 -10.63 -1.72
CA PHE A 148 -5.39 -9.66 -2.06
C PHE A 148 -6.80 -10.27 -2.07
N ASP A 149 -6.93 -11.61 -2.07
CA ASP A 149 -8.21 -12.30 -2.16
C ASP A 149 -9.26 -11.82 -1.13
N PHE A 150 -8.89 -11.73 0.14
CA PHE A 150 -9.76 -11.26 1.21
C PHE A 150 -10.27 -9.83 0.95
N ILE A 151 -9.38 -8.95 0.49
CA ILE A 151 -9.71 -7.55 0.20
C ILE A 151 -10.63 -7.48 -1.02
N GLY A 152 -10.28 -8.17 -2.09
CA GLY A 152 -11.04 -8.18 -3.34
C GLY A 152 -12.44 -8.76 -3.17
N ASP A 153 -12.57 -9.86 -2.40
CA ASP A 153 -13.85 -10.48 -2.10
C ASP A 153 -14.73 -9.53 -1.26
N ALA A 154 -14.17 -8.88 -0.24
CA ALA A 154 -14.89 -7.89 0.58
C ALA A 154 -15.35 -6.66 -0.24
N LEU A 155 -14.50 -6.13 -1.13
CA LEU A 155 -14.87 -5.02 -2.01
C LEU A 155 -15.93 -5.45 -3.04
N ARG A 156 -15.91 -6.69 -3.50
CA ARG A 156 -16.92 -7.23 -4.40
C ARG A 156 -18.30 -7.32 -3.76
N GLU A 157 -18.35 -7.60 -2.47
CA GLU A 157 -19.59 -7.71 -1.70
C GLU A 157 -20.14 -6.34 -1.27
N SER A 158 -19.27 -5.40 -0.91
CA SER A 158 -19.65 -4.12 -0.30
C SER A 158 -19.69 -2.94 -1.28
N CYS A 159 -19.05 -3.03 -2.45
CA CYS A 159 -18.95 -1.91 -3.39
C CYS A 159 -19.78 -2.15 -4.67
N SER A 160 -20.39 -1.07 -5.18
CA SER A 160 -20.91 -1.00 -6.54
C SER A 160 -19.85 -1.30 -7.61
N LYS A 161 -20.29 -1.58 -8.84
CA LYS A 161 -19.37 -1.84 -9.94
C LYS A 161 -18.51 -0.62 -10.25
N GLU A 162 -19.11 0.57 -10.15
CA GLU A 162 -18.48 1.87 -10.40
C GLU A 162 -17.38 2.14 -9.37
N GLN A 163 -17.66 1.95 -8.06
CA GLN A 163 -16.65 2.09 -7.01
C GLN A 163 -15.47 1.11 -7.19
N ARG A 164 -15.76 -0.15 -7.58
CA ARG A 164 -14.69 -1.13 -7.88
C ARG A 164 -13.84 -0.73 -9.07
N GLN A 165 -14.46 -0.15 -10.09
CA GLN A 165 -13.75 0.35 -11.27
C GLN A 165 -12.83 1.52 -10.88
N THR A 166 -13.31 2.47 -10.08
CA THR A 166 -12.48 3.54 -9.52
C THR A 166 -11.32 2.98 -8.68
N PHE A 167 -11.58 2.01 -7.79
CA PHE A 167 -10.52 1.38 -7.01
C PHE A 167 -9.45 0.72 -7.91
N LEU A 168 -9.87 -0.01 -8.96
CA LEU A 168 -8.93 -0.62 -9.90
C LEU A 168 -8.09 0.42 -10.64
N GLU A 169 -8.67 1.55 -11.04
CA GLU A 169 -7.96 2.66 -11.66
C GLU A 169 -6.89 3.24 -10.74
N GLU A 170 -7.18 3.35 -9.44
CA GLU A 170 -6.21 3.80 -8.44
C GLU A 170 -5.07 2.79 -8.22
N VAL A 171 -5.39 1.50 -8.19
CA VAL A 171 -4.36 0.44 -8.14
C VAL A 171 -3.47 0.47 -9.38
N GLN A 172 -4.07 0.66 -10.57
CA GLN A 172 -3.33 0.80 -11.81
C GLN A 172 -2.39 2.01 -11.77
N PHE A 173 -2.88 3.17 -11.33
CA PHE A 173 -2.05 4.36 -11.19
C PHE A 173 -0.88 4.16 -10.21
N PHE A 174 -1.12 3.49 -9.09
CA PHE A 174 -0.06 3.11 -8.15
C PHE A 174 1.02 2.24 -8.83
N MET A 175 0.63 1.22 -9.59
CA MET A 175 1.58 0.35 -10.29
C MET A 175 2.35 1.07 -11.41
N GLU A 176 1.67 1.90 -12.21
CA GLU A 176 2.31 2.71 -13.25
C GLU A 176 3.33 3.68 -12.65
N THR A 177 3.01 4.31 -11.52
CA THR A 177 3.97 5.19 -10.84
C THR A 177 5.11 4.43 -10.16
N SER A 178 4.87 3.21 -9.69
CA SER A 178 5.94 2.34 -9.16
C SER A 178 6.92 1.89 -10.24
N GLU A 179 6.46 1.73 -11.49
CA GLU A 179 7.33 1.48 -12.66
C GLU A 179 8.25 2.68 -12.91
N ILE A 180 7.67 3.88 -12.92
CA ILE A 180 8.43 5.13 -13.08
C ILE A 180 9.48 5.24 -11.97
N GLU A 181 9.08 5.00 -10.72
CA GLU A 181 9.99 5.06 -9.58
C GLU A 181 11.14 4.05 -9.71
N GLN A 182 10.84 2.78 -10.01
CA GLN A 182 11.88 1.75 -10.19
C GLN A 182 12.84 2.12 -11.32
N ARG A 183 12.32 2.57 -12.48
CA ARG A 183 13.14 3.01 -13.62
C ARG A 183 14.09 4.15 -13.24
N LEU A 184 13.59 5.15 -12.52
CA LEU A 184 14.39 6.27 -12.05
C LEU A 184 15.43 5.84 -10.99
N ARG A 185 15.05 4.91 -10.10
CA ARG A 185 15.94 4.33 -9.09
C ARG A 185 17.09 3.53 -9.72
N LEU A 186 16.82 2.77 -10.78
CA LEU A 186 17.83 2.04 -11.56
C LEU A 186 18.77 2.97 -12.34
N GLY A 187 18.36 4.23 -12.58
CA GLY A 187 19.25 5.27 -13.08
C GLY A 187 20.28 5.74 -12.04
N GLU A 188 21.36 6.39 -12.49
CA GLU A 188 22.47 6.83 -11.63
C GLU A 188 22.28 8.23 -11.03
N ASN A 189 21.35 9.02 -11.59
CA ASN A 189 21.19 10.43 -11.26
C ASN A 189 20.11 10.66 -10.20
N LEU A 190 20.23 11.78 -9.49
CA LEU A 190 19.12 12.30 -8.70
C LEU A 190 18.01 12.82 -9.59
N VAL A 191 16.79 12.62 -9.11
CA VAL A 191 15.57 13.12 -9.73
C VAL A 191 15.32 14.55 -9.24
N MET A 192 14.83 15.42 -10.12
CA MET A 192 14.43 16.76 -9.73
C MET A 192 13.17 16.72 -8.86
N VAL A 193 13.00 17.70 -7.96
CA VAL A 193 11.88 17.71 -6.98
C VAL A 193 10.52 17.67 -7.66
N ASP A 194 10.37 18.32 -8.80
CA ASP A 194 9.12 18.34 -9.57
C ASP A 194 8.81 16.99 -10.21
N GLU A 195 9.82 16.27 -10.68
CA GLU A 195 9.69 14.92 -11.21
C GLU A 195 9.44 13.90 -10.08
N TYR A 196 10.16 14.03 -8.94
CA TYR A 196 9.90 13.28 -7.71
C TYR A 196 8.45 13.41 -7.27
N SER A 197 7.95 14.65 -7.20
CA SER A 197 6.59 14.93 -6.73
C SER A 197 5.51 14.30 -7.61
N ARG A 198 5.75 14.16 -8.92
CA ARG A 198 4.78 13.61 -9.87
C ARG A 198 4.51 12.13 -9.64
N TYR A 199 5.56 11.31 -9.50
CA TYR A 199 5.35 9.88 -9.26
C TYR A 199 5.07 9.57 -7.80
N ARG A 200 5.61 10.34 -6.84
CA ARG A 200 5.43 10.06 -5.40
C ARG A 200 3.98 10.16 -4.93
N LEU A 201 3.19 11.02 -5.56
CA LEU A 201 1.74 11.07 -5.31
C LEU A 201 1.03 9.75 -5.64
N GLY A 202 1.55 8.99 -6.61
CA GLY A 202 1.06 7.65 -6.93
C GLY A 202 1.68 6.57 -6.06
N THR A 203 3.02 6.53 -5.94
CA THR A 203 3.72 5.48 -5.19
C THR A 203 3.48 5.54 -3.68
N GLY A 204 2.94 6.65 -3.17
CA GLY A 204 2.46 6.72 -1.78
C GLY A 204 1.19 5.91 -1.52
N ALA A 205 0.54 5.34 -2.55
CA ALA A 205 -0.69 4.56 -2.49
C ALA A 205 -1.90 5.22 -1.80
N VAL A 206 -1.79 6.50 -1.40
CA VAL A 206 -2.84 7.26 -0.71
C VAL A 206 -4.14 7.25 -1.50
N ARG A 207 -4.08 7.32 -2.84
CA ARG A 207 -5.28 7.29 -3.68
C ARG A 207 -6.02 5.95 -3.58
N VAL A 208 -5.29 4.82 -3.52
CA VAL A 208 -5.86 3.47 -3.34
C VAL A 208 -6.55 3.36 -1.98
N VAL A 209 -5.88 3.82 -0.93
CA VAL A 209 -6.36 3.82 0.46
C VAL A 209 -7.59 4.72 0.64
N LEU A 210 -7.68 5.83 -0.11
CA LEU A 210 -8.87 6.69 -0.12
C LEU A 210 -10.01 6.11 -0.97
N ALA A 211 -9.72 5.39 -2.06
CA ALA A 211 -10.74 4.81 -2.92
C ALA A 211 -11.63 3.81 -2.18
N ILE A 212 -11.08 2.99 -1.26
CA ILE A 212 -11.91 2.08 -0.46
C ILE A 212 -12.86 2.82 0.48
N SER A 213 -12.53 4.06 0.84
CA SER A 213 -13.39 4.84 1.72
C SER A 213 -14.70 5.26 1.05
N GLN A 214 -14.79 5.09 -0.27
CA GLN A 214 -15.99 5.37 -1.05
C GLN A 214 -16.99 4.22 -1.00
N CYS A 215 -16.58 3.00 -0.63
CA CYS A 215 -17.47 1.85 -0.51
C CYS A 215 -18.24 1.90 0.82
N ASP A 216 -19.52 2.27 0.77
CA ASP A 216 -20.50 2.33 1.88
C ASP A 216 -19.90 2.50 3.29
N LEU A 217 -19.06 3.54 3.42
CA LEU A 217 -18.66 4.10 4.72
C LEU A 217 -19.56 5.26 5.16
N TYR A 218 -20.64 5.55 4.42
CA TYR A 218 -21.44 6.78 4.62
C TYR A 218 -22.94 6.59 4.83
N GLU A 219 -23.51 5.38 4.73
CA GLU A 219 -24.97 5.23 4.94
C GLU A 219 -25.41 5.12 6.41
N THR A 220 -24.50 5.00 7.39
CA THR A 220 -24.89 4.71 8.78
C THR A 220 -24.88 5.89 9.76
N SER A 221 -24.67 7.15 9.35
CA SER A 221 -24.53 8.27 10.31
C SER A 221 -25.43 9.49 10.11
N LEU A 222 -26.50 9.41 9.31
CA LEU A 222 -27.47 10.52 9.19
C LEU A 222 -28.78 10.35 9.96
N HIS A 223 -28.95 9.30 10.78
CA HIS A 223 -30.12 9.13 11.64
C HIS A 223 -29.75 8.82 13.09
N SER A 224 -29.30 9.83 13.83
CA SER A 224 -29.41 9.91 15.29
C SER A 224 -29.42 11.35 15.75
#